data_AF-A0A3D0XKW8-F1
#
_entry.id   AF-A0A3D0XKW8-F1
#
_cell.length_a   1.000
_cell.length_b   1.000
_cell.length_c   1.000
_cell.angle_alpha   90.00
_cell.angle_beta   90.00
_cell.angle_gamma   90.00
#
_symmetry.space_group_name_H-M   'P 1'
#
loop_
_entity.id
_entity.type
_entity.pdbx_description
1 polymer ?
#
loop_
_entity_poly.entity_id
_entity_poly.type
_entity_poly.pdbx_seq_one_letter_code
_entity_poly.pdbx_strand_id
1 'polypeptide(L)'
;MIPEEKGVALLAKRIRLQGRAYPLFDIARLITQSLDRFRVRVSTVQPNGTDVPQALWVCRNDQTLWLTEAEAIDHALSKHLDQYYLSEKTKTDPPKGNFSFVAQCGLSGVLLGPPNYHGYQTKLKELHADRYARMHFDRFKSNVKIVHDEEVVAKWLEEQSWTTEYTDKANPEAGKLHSIEEVQEHFKQHHMAGAVEEVRHAEVSGDFQKQASRPMRDLV
;
A
#
# COMPACT_ATOMS: atom_id res chain seq x y z
N MET A 1 2.50 11.88 -24.57
CA MET A 1 2.66 10.51 -25.13
C MET A 1 3.94 10.47 -25.94
N ILE A 2 4.74 9.43 -25.78
CA ILE A 2 6.04 9.25 -26.42
C ILE A 2 6.07 7.85 -27.01
N PRO A 3 6.19 7.68 -28.34
CA PRO A 3 6.33 6.36 -28.93
C PRO A 3 7.60 5.65 -28.46
N GLU A 4 7.55 4.32 -28.33
CA GLU A 4 8.72 3.51 -28.00
C GLU A 4 9.77 3.55 -29.12
N GLU A 5 11.02 3.86 -28.76
CA GLU A 5 12.11 4.09 -29.73
C GLU A 5 12.33 2.91 -30.68
N LYS A 6 12.34 1.69 -30.13
CA LYS A 6 12.49 0.46 -30.92
C LYS A 6 11.36 0.30 -31.94
N GLY A 7 10.13 0.60 -31.54
CA GLY A 7 8.97 0.56 -32.41
C GLY A 7 9.08 1.58 -33.56
N VAL A 8 9.47 2.81 -33.24
CA VAL A 8 9.69 3.87 -34.23
C VAL A 8 10.81 3.50 -35.20
N ALA A 9 11.93 2.97 -34.72
CA ALA A 9 13.06 2.57 -35.56
C ALA A 9 12.67 1.47 -36.56
N LEU A 10 11.89 0.47 -36.13
CA LEU A 10 11.38 -0.59 -37.00
C LEU A 10 10.41 -0.04 -38.05
N LEU A 11 9.51 0.87 -37.66
CA LEU A 11 8.61 1.55 -38.59
C LEU A 11 9.38 2.35 -39.64
N ALA A 12 10.36 3.15 -39.22
CA ALA A 12 11.21 3.93 -40.12
C ALA A 12 11.97 3.04 -41.11
N LYS A 13 12.51 1.89 -40.66
CA LYS A 13 13.17 0.91 -41.53
C LYS A 13 12.19 0.35 -42.57
N ARG A 14 10.97 0.02 -42.17
CA ARG A 14 9.92 -0.51 -43.07
C ARG A 14 9.53 0.50 -44.15
N ILE A 15 9.35 1.77 -43.77
CA ILE A 15 9.04 2.88 -44.68
C ILE A 15 10.12 3.01 -45.75
N ARG A 16 11.40 3.00 -45.33
CA ARG A 16 12.55 3.06 -46.23
C ARG A 16 12.63 1.88 -47.18
N LEU A 17 12.44 0.65 -46.68
CA LEU A 17 12.52 -0.57 -47.50
C LEU A 17 11.38 -0.68 -48.53
N GLN A 18 10.18 -0.23 -48.19
CA GLN A 18 9.02 -0.33 -49.08
C GLN A 18 8.92 0.86 -50.06
N GLY A 19 9.67 1.95 -49.83
CA GLY A 19 9.58 3.16 -50.64
C GLY A 19 8.20 3.82 -50.64
N ARG A 20 7.38 3.55 -49.62
CA ARG A 20 6.00 4.06 -49.51
C ARG A 20 5.91 5.11 -48.41
N ALA A 21 5.25 6.23 -48.72
CA ALA A 21 4.84 7.19 -47.71
C ALA A 21 3.59 6.70 -46.98
N TYR A 22 3.53 6.94 -45.67
CA TYR A 22 2.38 6.63 -44.82
C TYR A 22 1.83 7.94 -44.24
N PRO A 23 0.50 8.13 -44.21
CA PRO A 23 -0.11 9.25 -43.50
C PRO A 23 0.30 9.24 -42.02
N LEU A 24 0.57 10.42 -41.46
CA LEU A 24 1.01 10.56 -40.07
C LEU A 24 -0.02 9.97 -39.08
N PHE A 25 -1.32 10.19 -39.33
CA PHE A 25 -2.39 9.66 -38.49
C PHE A 25 -2.47 8.13 -38.49
N ASP A 26 -2.11 7.47 -39.58
CA ASP A 26 -2.08 6.00 -39.64
C ASP A 26 -0.95 5.44 -38.77
N ILE A 27 0.22 6.10 -38.79
CA ILE A 27 1.34 5.75 -37.92
C ILE A 27 0.96 5.98 -36.46
N ALA A 28 0.33 7.12 -36.14
CA ALA A 28 -0.13 7.42 -34.80
C ALA A 28 -1.13 6.37 -34.29
N ARG A 29 -2.10 5.97 -35.13
CA ARG A 29 -3.09 4.93 -34.80
C ARG A 29 -2.42 3.58 -34.56
N LEU A 30 -1.42 3.21 -35.34
CA LEU A 30 -0.67 1.97 -35.15
C LEU A 30 0.02 1.95 -33.78
N ILE A 31 0.64 3.07 -33.39
CA ILE A 31 1.29 3.21 -32.08
C ILE A 31 0.25 3.15 -30.95
N THR A 32 -0.85 3.90 -31.05
CA THR A 32 -1.87 3.98 -29.99
C THR A 32 -2.68 2.70 -29.79
N GLN A 33 -2.70 1.79 -30.76
CA GLN A 33 -3.41 0.51 -30.70
C GLN A 33 -2.92 -0.46 -29.61
N SER A 34 -1.74 -0.24 -29.02
CA SER A 34 -1.22 -1.11 -27.96
C SER A 34 -0.43 -0.31 -26.93
N LEU A 35 -0.72 -0.56 -25.65
CA LEU A 35 -0.19 0.21 -24.52
C LEU A 35 1.31 0.00 -24.27
N ASP A 36 1.89 -1.04 -24.86
CA ASP A 36 3.33 -1.35 -24.83
C ASP A 36 4.13 -0.60 -25.90
N ARG A 37 3.47 0.09 -26.86
CA ARG A 37 4.12 0.80 -27.97
C ARG A 37 4.40 2.27 -27.69
N PHE A 38 3.99 2.76 -26.53
CA PHE A 38 4.22 4.13 -26.13
C PHE A 38 4.32 4.26 -24.61
N ARG A 39 4.90 5.38 -24.19
CA ARG A 39 4.92 5.86 -22.83
C ARG A 39 4.07 7.11 -22.69
N VAL A 40 3.55 7.33 -21.49
CA VAL A 40 2.92 8.58 -21.10
C VAL A 40 3.91 9.33 -20.24
N ARG A 41 4.30 10.53 -20.72
CA ARG A 41 5.03 11.48 -19.88
C ARG A 41 4.01 12.31 -19.12
N VAL A 42 4.04 12.20 -17.80
CA VAL A 42 3.30 13.07 -16.88
C VAL A 42 4.26 14.15 -16.41
N SER A 43 3.81 15.39 -16.35
CA SER A 43 4.60 16.51 -15.83
C SER A 43 3.73 17.40 -14.96
N THR A 44 4.32 17.93 -13.89
CA THR A 44 3.69 18.95 -13.06
C THR A 44 3.57 20.25 -13.84
N VAL A 45 2.39 20.86 -13.85
CA VAL A 45 2.14 22.15 -14.52
C VAL A 45 1.97 23.22 -13.46
N GLN A 46 2.60 24.39 -13.67
CA GLN A 46 2.30 25.61 -12.91
C GLN A 46 1.32 26.45 -13.73
N PRO A 47 0.04 26.56 -13.33
CA PRO A 47 -0.97 27.23 -14.14
C PRO A 47 -0.66 28.72 -14.38
N ASN A 48 -0.16 29.41 -13.35
CA ASN A 48 0.03 30.87 -13.37
C ASN A 48 1.47 31.32 -13.05
N GLY A 49 2.43 30.38 -12.97
CA GLY A 49 3.83 30.66 -12.61
C GLY A 49 4.08 31.13 -11.16
N THR A 50 3.04 31.50 -10.41
CA THR A 50 3.09 31.88 -8.99
C THR A 50 2.61 30.79 -8.03
N ASP A 51 1.86 29.80 -8.54
CA ASP A 51 1.32 28.72 -7.72
C ASP A 51 2.35 27.60 -7.53
N VAL A 52 2.36 27.02 -6.32
CA VAL A 52 3.15 25.81 -6.04
C VAL A 52 2.59 24.68 -6.92
N PRO A 53 3.41 24.07 -7.79
CA PRO A 53 2.94 22.98 -8.63
C PRO A 53 2.50 21.81 -7.76
N GLN A 54 1.46 21.09 -8.18
CA GLN A 54 1.11 19.80 -7.58
C GLN A 54 2.34 18.89 -7.59
N ALA A 55 2.77 18.43 -6.42
CA ALA A 55 3.88 17.51 -6.29
C ALA A 55 3.54 16.19 -6.99
N LEU A 56 4.55 15.58 -7.62
CA LEU A 56 4.44 14.29 -8.27
C LEU A 56 5.53 13.39 -7.70
N TRP A 57 5.11 12.24 -7.20
CA TRP A 57 5.96 11.27 -6.53
C TRP A 57 5.99 9.96 -7.31
N VAL A 58 7.17 9.35 -7.41
CA VAL A 58 7.38 8.06 -8.07
C VAL A 58 7.83 7.04 -7.05
N CYS A 59 7.15 5.88 -6.98
CA CYS A 59 7.69 4.71 -6.31
C CYS A 59 8.68 4.02 -7.24
N ARG A 60 9.96 3.99 -6.88
CA ARG A 60 11.03 3.45 -7.71
C ARG A 60 10.94 1.93 -7.90
N ASN A 61 10.37 1.23 -6.92
CA ASN A 61 10.24 -0.24 -6.92
C ASN A 61 9.37 -0.75 -8.08
N ASP A 62 8.31 -0.01 -8.44
CA ASP A 62 7.34 -0.43 -9.46
C ASP A 62 6.96 0.66 -10.47
N GLN A 63 7.60 1.83 -10.39
CA GLN A 63 7.39 2.99 -11.27
C GLN A 63 5.95 3.54 -11.22
N THR A 64 5.25 3.37 -10.09
CA THR A 64 3.92 3.96 -9.89
C THR A 64 3.99 5.44 -9.47
N LEU A 65 2.97 6.20 -9.87
CA LEU A 65 2.85 7.65 -9.66
C LEU A 65 1.82 8.00 -8.59
N TRP A 66 2.19 8.96 -7.76
CA TRP A 66 1.44 9.41 -6.59
C TRP A 66 1.42 10.93 -6.49
N LEU A 67 0.38 11.48 -5.88
CA LEU A 67 0.21 12.94 -5.73
C LEU A 67 0.77 13.45 -4.40
N THR A 68 1.00 12.55 -3.45
CA THR A 68 1.54 12.89 -2.14
C THR A 68 2.64 11.90 -1.72
N GLU A 69 3.57 12.41 -0.90
CA GLU A 69 4.64 11.61 -0.31
C GLU A 69 4.08 10.47 0.55
N ALA A 70 3.07 10.78 1.38
CA ALA A 70 2.49 9.84 2.32
C ALA A 70 1.85 8.65 1.61
N GLU A 71 1.10 8.87 0.53
CA GLU A 71 0.51 7.78 -0.26
C GLU A 71 1.57 6.94 -0.97
N ALA A 72 2.64 7.56 -1.48
CA ALA A 72 3.74 6.84 -2.12
C ALA A 72 4.47 5.93 -1.12
N ILE A 73 4.70 6.41 0.10
CA ILE A 73 5.32 5.63 1.18
C ILE A 73 4.39 4.49 1.63
N ASP A 74 3.10 4.77 1.83
CA ASP A 74 2.12 3.76 2.24
C ASP A 74 1.99 2.64 1.18
N HIS A 75 2.02 3.02 -0.10
CA HIS A 75 2.10 2.04 -1.19
C HIS A 75 3.40 1.24 -1.18
N ALA A 76 4.55 1.91 -1.05
CA ALA A 76 5.84 1.23 -1.00
C ALA A 76 5.90 0.21 0.15
N LEU A 77 5.40 0.57 1.33
CA LEU A 77 5.37 -0.32 2.49
C LEU A 77 4.27 -1.38 2.40
N SER A 78 3.13 -1.13 1.78
CA SER A 78 2.08 -2.15 1.64
C SER A 78 2.40 -3.19 0.56
N LYS A 79 3.18 -2.85 -0.46
CA LYS A 79 3.51 -3.74 -1.59
C LYS A 79 4.92 -4.31 -1.57
N HIS A 80 5.87 -3.54 -1.09
CA HIS A 80 7.30 -3.84 -1.19
C HIS A 80 7.97 -3.86 0.18
N LEU A 81 7.21 -4.12 1.26
CA LEU A 81 7.73 -4.23 2.63
C LEU A 81 8.91 -5.19 2.69
N ASP A 82 8.77 -6.33 2.01
CA ASP A 82 9.72 -7.42 1.96
C ASP A 82 11.02 -7.05 1.26
N GLN A 83 11.08 -5.95 0.50
CA GLN A 83 12.33 -5.46 -0.07
C GLN A 83 13.22 -4.78 0.99
N TYR A 84 12.61 -4.21 2.04
CA TYR A 84 13.30 -3.42 3.06
C TYR A 84 13.37 -4.12 4.42
N TYR A 85 12.33 -4.84 4.80
CA TYR A 85 12.19 -5.44 6.12
C TYR A 85 11.94 -6.94 6.05
N LEU A 86 12.44 -7.65 7.05
CA LEU A 86 12.07 -9.03 7.35
C LEU A 86 10.99 -9.00 8.45
N SER A 87 9.85 -9.64 8.20
CA SER A 87 8.78 -9.79 9.19
C SER A 87 8.81 -11.18 9.81
N GLU A 88 8.97 -11.24 11.12
CA GLU A 88 8.98 -12.50 11.88
C GLU A 88 7.92 -12.45 12.98
N LYS A 89 7.13 -13.52 13.11
CA LYS A 89 6.23 -13.68 14.25
C LYS A 89 6.99 -14.31 15.40
N THR A 90 7.28 -13.53 16.42
CA THR A 90 7.97 -14.01 17.63
C THR A 90 6.97 -14.21 18.75
N LYS A 91 7.22 -15.25 19.55
CA LYS A 91 6.46 -15.50 20.76
C LYS A 91 6.91 -14.50 21.82
N THR A 92 6.02 -13.59 22.21
CA THR A 92 6.25 -12.61 23.27
C THR A 92 5.59 -13.05 24.56
N ASP A 93 6.02 -12.46 25.67
CA ASP A 93 5.38 -12.69 26.95
C ASP A 93 3.89 -12.33 26.88
N PRO A 94 3.01 -13.17 27.45
CA PRO A 94 1.60 -12.87 27.50
C PRO A 94 1.36 -11.54 28.22
N PRO A 95 0.29 -10.81 27.86
CA PRO A 95 0.00 -9.51 28.48
C PRO A 95 -0.04 -9.63 30.01
N LYS A 96 0.63 -8.71 30.70
CA LYS A 96 0.66 -8.68 32.17
C LYS A 96 -0.72 -8.32 32.71
N GLY A 97 -1.41 -9.27 33.33
CA GLY A 97 -2.70 -9.04 33.99
C GLY A 97 -3.32 -10.34 34.49
N ASN A 98 -4.10 -10.26 35.58
CA ASN A 98 -4.94 -11.38 36.01
C ASN A 98 -6.24 -11.36 35.20
N PHE A 99 -6.30 -12.15 34.13
CA PHE A 99 -7.48 -12.22 33.27
C PHE A 99 -8.30 -13.46 33.65
N SER A 100 -9.43 -13.27 34.32
CA SER A 100 -10.35 -14.34 34.71
C SER A 100 -11.58 -14.44 33.80
N PHE A 101 -11.64 -13.61 32.76
CA PHE A 101 -12.72 -13.61 31.77
C PHE A 101 -12.31 -12.92 30.48
N VAL A 102 -12.91 -13.38 29.37
CA VAL A 102 -12.71 -12.85 28.03
C VAL A 102 -14.08 -12.56 27.42
N ALA A 103 -14.22 -11.40 26.77
CA ALA A 103 -15.38 -11.13 25.96
C ALA A 103 -15.27 -11.87 24.62
N GLN A 104 -16.34 -12.58 24.26
CA GLN A 104 -16.47 -13.32 23.02
C GLN A 104 -17.66 -12.78 22.22
N CYS A 105 -17.50 -12.64 20.92
CA CYS A 105 -18.61 -12.31 20.03
C CYS A 105 -19.61 -13.47 20.02
N GLY A 106 -20.85 -13.26 20.44
CA GLY A 106 -21.89 -14.29 20.44
C GLY A 106 -22.38 -14.71 19.06
N LEU A 107 -22.00 -13.98 17.99
CA LEU A 107 -22.35 -14.28 16.60
C LEU A 107 -21.27 -15.11 15.89
N SER A 108 -19.99 -14.75 16.05
CA SER A 108 -18.87 -15.41 15.34
C SER A 108 -17.97 -16.26 16.24
N GLY A 109 -18.10 -16.19 17.56
CA GLY A 109 -17.19 -16.87 18.50
C GLY A 109 -15.79 -16.26 18.61
N VAL A 110 -15.53 -15.13 17.95
CA VAL A 110 -14.21 -14.44 17.99
C VAL A 110 -13.95 -13.87 19.39
N LEU A 111 -12.73 -14.08 19.89
CA LEU A 111 -12.28 -13.59 21.18
C LEU A 111 -11.81 -12.13 21.05
N LEU A 112 -12.52 -11.23 21.75
CA LEU A 112 -12.23 -9.80 21.77
C LEU A 112 -11.22 -9.43 22.87
N GLY A 113 -11.13 -10.29 23.90
CA GLY A 113 -10.32 -10.07 25.08
C GLY A 113 -11.14 -9.53 26.27
N PRO A 114 -10.50 -9.36 27.43
CA PRO A 114 -11.13 -8.81 28.62
C PRO A 114 -11.58 -7.35 28.40
N PRO A 115 -12.74 -6.92 28.91
CA PRO A 115 -13.18 -5.52 28.87
C PRO A 115 -12.16 -4.50 29.41
N ASN A 116 -11.28 -4.94 30.32
CA ASN A 116 -10.22 -4.11 30.92
C ASN A 116 -8.93 -4.04 30.09
N TYR A 117 -8.85 -4.77 28.98
CA TYR A 117 -7.68 -4.75 28.09
C TYR A 117 -7.74 -3.53 27.16
N HIS A 118 -6.62 -2.81 27.03
CA HIS A 118 -6.54 -1.58 26.23
C HIS A 118 -6.97 -1.79 24.76
N GLY A 119 -6.61 -2.94 24.17
CA GLY A 119 -6.96 -3.26 22.79
C GLY A 119 -8.41 -3.70 22.57
N TYR A 120 -9.20 -3.90 23.64
CA TYR A 120 -10.57 -4.42 23.54
C TYR A 120 -11.47 -3.53 22.67
N GLN A 121 -11.42 -2.20 22.86
CA GLN A 121 -12.27 -1.27 22.11
C GLN A 121 -11.91 -1.23 20.62
N THR A 122 -10.61 -1.27 20.29
CA THR A 122 -10.13 -1.30 18.91
C THR A 122 -10.57 -2.58 18.21
N LYS A 123 -10.30 -3.73 18.83
CA LYS A 123 -10.66 -5.05 18.30
C LYS A 123 -12.18 -5.22 18.12
N LEU A 124 -12.97 -4.61 19.01
CA LEU A 124 -14.43 -4.57 18.90
C LEU A 124 -14.90 -3.77 17.66
N LYS A 125 -14.31 -2.59 17.43
CA LYS A 125 -14.64 -1.75 16.25
C LYS A 125 -14.18 -2.40 14.94
N GLU A 126 -12.98 -2.98 14.92
CA GLU A 126 -12.45 -3.69 13.75
C GLU A 126 -13.32 -4.88 13.38
N LEU A 127 -13.70 -5.73 14.34
CA LEU A 127 -14.56 -6.88 14.07
C LEU A 127 -15.95 -6.47 13.55
N HIS A 128 -16.48 -5.35 14.06
CA HIS A 128 -17.72 -4.79 13.56
C HIS A 128 -17.57 -4.31 12.11
N ALA A 129 -16.54 -3.52 11.81
CA ALA A 129 -16.29 -3.02 10.46
C ALA A 129 -16.02 -4.14 9.44
N ASP A 130 -15.30 -5.19 9.84
CA ASP A 130 -14.94 -6.32 8.98
C ASP A 130 -16.13 -7.23 8.67
N ARG A 131 -16.87 -7.68 9.70
CA ARG A 131 -17.88 -8.74 9.55
C ARG A 131 -19.33 -8.29 9.69
N TYR A 132 -19.57 -7.14 10.32
CA TYR A 132 -20.91 -6.71 10.72
C TYR A 132 -21.20 -5.25 10.37
N ALA A 133 -20.54 -4.69 9.36
CA ALA A 133 -20.66 -3.27 8.98
C ALA A 133 -22.10 -2.82 8.69
N ARG A 134 -22.97 -3.76 8.27
CA ARG A 134 -24.40 -3.49 8.00
C ARG A 134 -25.28 -3.47 9.25
N MET A 135 -24.77 -3.87 10.40
CA MET A 135 -25.49 -3.88 11.69
C MET A 135 -25.16 -2.60 12.47
N HIS A 136 -26.13 -2.04 13.20
CA HIS A 136 -25.84 -0.92 14.10
C HIS A 136 -24.90 -1.36 15.23
N PHE A 137 -23.91 -0.52 15.57
CA PHE A 137 -22.85 -0.88 16.52
C PHE A 137 -23.39 -1.28 17.90
N ASP A 138 -24.41 -0.59 18.41
CA ASP A 138 -25.03 -0.92 19.70
C ASP A 138 -25.67 -2.31 19.72
N ARG A 139 -26.27 -2.71 18.59
CA ARG A 139 -26.84 -4.05 18.43
C ARG A 139 -25.75 -5.11 18.35
N PHE A 140 -24.61 -4.79 17.76
CA PHE A 140 -23.45 -5.69 17.78
C PHE A 140 -22.90 -5.85 19.20
N LYS A 141 -22.76 -4.74 19.94
CA LYS A 141 -22.27 -4.72 21.33
C LYS A 141 -23.14 -5.54 22.28
N SER A 142 -24.47 -5.54 22.10
CA SER A 142 -25.38 -6.37 22.90
C SER A 142 -25.26 -7.88 22.66
N ASN A 143 -24.64 -8.30 21.54
CA ASN A 143 -24.37 -9.70 21.24
C ASN A 143 -23.02 -10.19 21.78
N VAL A 144 -22.23 -9.33 22.43
CA VAL A 144 -20.96 -9.73 23.08
C VAL A 144 -21.26 -10.37 24.42
N LYS A 145 -20.70 -11.56 24.65
CA LYS A 145 -20.86 -12.32 25.90
C LYS A 145 -19.54 -12.38 26.65
N ILE A 146 -19.60 -12.30 27.97
CA ILE A 146 -18.43 -12.51 28.82
C ILE A 146 -18.35 -13.99 29.16
N VAL A 147 -17.20 -14.59 28.88
CA VAL A 147 -16.93 -16.01 29.12
C VAL A 147 -15.83 -16.12 30.18
N HIS A 148 -16.11 -16.90 31.22
CA HIS A 148 -15.21 -17.15 32.36
C HIS A 148 -14.47 -18.50 32.25
N ASP A 149 -14.57 -19.14 31.09
CA ASP A 149 -13.95 -20.43 30.83
C ASP A 149 -12.42 -20.29 30.74
N GLU A 150 -11.70 -21.05 31.58
CA GLU A 150 -10.24 -21.04 31.63
C GLU A 150 -9.61 -21.45 30.30
N GLU A 151 -10.23 -22.35 29.53
CA GLU A 151 -9.71 -22.76 28.22
C GLU A 151 -9.79 -21.61 27.22
N VAL A 152 -10.87 -20.83 27.27
CA VAL A 152 -11.09 -19.67 26.39
C VAL A 152 -10.14 -18.53 26.75
N VAL A 153 -9.91 -18.33 28.05
CA VAL A 153 -8.91 -17.36 28.54
C VAL A 153 -7.51 -17.77 28.12
N ALA A 154 -7.13 -19.04 28.26
CA ALA A 154 -5.84 -19.56 27.85
C ALA A 154 -5.63 -19.42 26.34
N LYS A 155 -6.65 -19.72 25.54
CA LYS A 155 -6.62 -19.53 24.08
C LYS A 155 -6.42 -18.07 23.69
N TRP A 156 -7.12 -17.14 24.34
CA TRP A 156 -6.93 -15.71 24.10
C TRP A 156 -5.52 -15.27 24.49
N LEU A 157 -5.01 -15.73 25.64
CA LEU A 157 -3.64 -15.44 26.07
C LEU A 157 -2.60 -15.95 25.07
N GLU A 158 -2.78 -17.16 24.53
CA GLU A 158 -1.93 -17.71 23.49
C GLU A 158 -2.00 -16.86 22.22
N GLU A 159 -3.19 -16.43 21.77
CA GLU A 159 -3.36 -15.53 20.63
C GLU A 159 -2.66 -14.17 20.83
N GLN A 160 -2.57 -13.68 22.08
CA GLN A 160 -1.86 -12.45 22.42
C GLN A 160 -0.37 -12.65 22.70
N SER A 161 0.12 -13.89 22.74
CA SER A 161 1.54 -14.21 22.96
C SER A 161 2.36 -14.16 21.68
N TRP A 162 1.83 -13.57 20.61
CA TRP A 162 2.52 -13.43 19.33
C TRP A 162 2.55 -11.96 18.95
N THR A 163 3.75 -11.43 18.68
CA THR A 163 3.91 -10.14 18.02
C THR A 163 4.59 -10.33 16.67
N THR A 164 4.43 -9.35 15.78
CA THR A 164 5.20 -9.31 14.54
C THR A 164 6.34 -8.32 14.74
N GLU A 165 7.56 -8.80 14.63
CA GLU A 165 8.77 -7.98 14.67
C GLU A 165 9.28 -7.76 13.26
N TYR A 166 9.70 -6.52 12.98
CA TYR A 166 10.30 -6.13 11.71
C TYR A 166 11.77 -5.83 11.93
N THR A 167 12.62 -6.46 11.13
CA THR A 167 14.07 -6.22 11.13
C THR A 167 14.46 -5.57 9.81
N ASP A 168 15.22 -4.47 9.86
CA ASP A 168 15.75 -3.84 8.66
C ASP A 168 16.79 -4.75 7.99
N LYS A 169 16.65 -4.99 6.68
CA LYS A 169 17.59 -5.78 5.90
C LYS A 169 18.91 -5.05 5.63
N ALA A 170 18.89 -3.73 5.55
CA ALA A 170 20.11 -2.94 5.34
C ALA A 170 20.94 -2.82 6.62
N ASN A 171 20.27 -2.83 7.78
CA ASN A 171 20.93 -2.80 9.09
C ASN A 171 20.31 -3.82 10.06
N PRO A 172 20.67 -5.11 9.97
CA PRO A 172 20.13 -6.15 10.85
C PRO A 172 20.54 -6.02 12.31
N GLU A 173 21.57 -5.21 12.62
CA GLU A 173 22.02 -4.92 13.99
C GLU A 173 21.20 -3.81 14.66
N ALA A 174 20.34 -3.12 13.92
CA ALA A 174 19.40 -2.16 14.47
C ALA A 174 18.37 -2.85 15.40
N GLY A 175 17.77 -2.07 16.30
CA GLY A 175 16.67 -2.53 17.13
C GLY A 175 15.50 -3.02 16.27
N LYS A 176 14.82 -4.07 16.71
CA LYS A 176 13.61 -4.58 16.06
C LYS A 176 12.46 -3.60 16.24
N LEU A 177 11.64 -3.47 15.21
CA LEU A 177 10.44 -2.64 15.20
C LEU A 177 9.22 -3.53 15.47
N HIS A 178 8.26 -3.04 16.23
CA HIS A 178 7.12 -3.84 16.71
C HIS A 178 5.76 -3.41 16.14
N SER A 179 5.74 -2.35 15.32
CA SER A 179 4.53 -1.81 14.72
C SER A 179 4.78 -1.30 13.29
N ILE A 180 3.71 -1.20 12.49
CA ILE A 180 3.81 -0.64 11.13
C ILE A 180 4.11 0.86 11.19
N GLU A 181 3.66 1.54 12.23
CA GLU A 181 3.93 2.96 12.49
C GLU A 181 5.42 3.20 12.72
N GLU A 182 6.07 2.38 13.55
CA GLU A 182 7.52 2.43 13.75
C GLU A 182 8.29 2.14 12.45
N VAL A 183 7.80 1.16 11.65
CA VAL A 183 8.34 0.86 10.33
C VAL A 183 8.23 2.04 9.38
N GLN A 184 7.09 2.75 9.38
CA GLN A 184 6.88 3.94 8.55
C GLN A 184 7.85 5.06 8.91
N GLU A 185 8.03 5.35 10.20
CA GLU A 185 8.98 6.37 10.66
C GLU A 185 10.43 6.00 10.33
N HIS A 186 10.81 4.75 10.60
CA HIS A 186 12.14 4.25 10.27
C HIS A 186 12.41 4.28 8.76
N PHE A 187 11.42 3.89 7.95
CA PHE A 187 11.50 3.90 6.49
C PHE A 187 11.68 5.32 5.94
N LYS A 188 10.94 6.30 6.47
CA LYS A 188 11.11 7.72 6.12
C LYS A 188 12.54 8.21 6.33
N GLN A 189 13.16 7.80 7.42
CA GLN A 189 14.50 8.25 7.80
C GLN A 189 15.62 7.56 7.01
N HIS A 190 15.48 6.26 6.71
CA HIS A 190 16.61 5.44 6.21
C HIS A 190 16.46 4.94 4.78
N HIS A 191 15.22 4.72 4.30
CA HIS A 191 14.96 4.01 3.03
C HIS A 191 14.23 4.85 2.00
N MET A 192 13.54 5.91 2.42
CA MET A 192 12.70 6.76 1.57
C MET A 192 13.45 7.26 0.33
N ALA A 193 14.64 7.82 0.49
CA ALA A 193 15.43 8.39 -0.62
C ALA A 193 15.76 7.36 -1.72
N GLY A 194 15.78 6.07 -1.38
CA GLY A 194 15.98 4.98 -2.34
C GLY A 194 14.66 4.47 -2.95
N ALA A 195 13.54 4.61 -2.24
CA ALA A 195 12.26 4.01 -2.60
C ALA A 195 11.29 4.96 -3.31
N VAL A 196 11.25 6.22 -2.89
CA VAL A 196 10.27 7.21 -3.32
C VAL A 196 10.99 8.52 -3.64
N GLU A 197 10.61 9.15 -4.74
CA GLU A 197 11.25 10.38 -5.22
C GLU A 197 10.22 11.38 -5.72
N GLU A 198 10.39 12.65 -5.36
CA GLU A 198 9.63 13.76 -5.95
C GLU A 198 10.26 14.15 -7.30
N VAL A 199 9.44 14.19 -8.34
CA VAL A 199 9.87 14.49 -9.70
C VAL A 199 8.99 15.55 -10.35
N ARG A 200 9.57 16.35 -11.25
CA ARG A 200 8.79 17.30 -12.08
C ARG A 200 8.11 16.63 -13.26
N HIS A 201 8.65 15.50 -13.70
CA HIS A 201 8.07 14.68 -14.74
C HIS A 201 8.44 13.22 -14.55
N ALA A 202 7.55 12.32 -14.99
CA ALA A 202 7.76 10.89 -14.98
C ALA A 202 7.27 10.29 -16.30
N GLU A 203 7.97 9.26 -16.78
CA GLU A 203 7.54 8.49 -17.95
C GLU A 203 7.08 7.12 -17.52
N VAL A 204 5.79 6.87 -17.71
CA VAL A 204 5.12 5.62 -17.38
C VAL A 204 4.71 4.88 -18.64
N SER A 205 4.49 3.58 -18.52
CA SER A 205 3.90 2.75 -19.57
C SER A 205 2.59 3.35 -20.07
N GLY A 206 2.22 3.04 -21.32
CA GLY A 206 0.91 3.37 -21.87
C GLY A 206 -0.24 2.81 -21.04
N ASP A 207 -0.01 1.78 -20.22
CA ASP A 207 -0.96 1.28 -19.23
C ASP A 207 -1.00 2.16 -17.97
N PHE A 208 -1.41 3.42 -18.19
CA PHE A 208 -1.48 4.45 -17.15
C PHE A 208 -2.37 4.03 -15.97
N GLN A 209 -3.43 3.27 -16.25
CA GLN A 209 -4.35 2.76 -15.23
C GLN A 209 -3.68 1.79 -14.26
N LYS A 210 -2.55 1.17 -14.59
CA LYS A 210 -1.78 0.37 -13.61
C LYS A 210 -0.67 1.15 -12.93
N GLN A 211 -0.21 2.23 -13.55
CA GLN A 211 0.94 3.00 -13.08
C GLN A 211 0.58 4.28 -12.33
N ALA A 212 -0.69 4.69 -12.29
CA ALA A 212 -1.15 5.85 -11.55
C ALA A 212 -1.91 5.44 -10.29
N SER A 213 -1.84 6.24 -9.21
CA SER A 213 -2.70 6.10 -8.04
C SER A 213 -4.18 6.35 -8.39
N ARG A 214 -5.13 5.91 -7.55
CA ARG A 214 -6.56 6.16 -7.80
C ARG A 214 -6.89 7.65 -7.97
N PRO A 215 -6.46 8.56 -7.06
CA PRO A 215 -6.69 9.99 -7.23
C PRO A 215 -6.16 10.55 -8.55
N MET A 216 -5.03 10.02 -9.02
CA MET A 216 -4.42 10.45 -10.27
C MET A 216 -5.17 9.95 -11.52
N ARG A 217 -5.82 8.78 -11.43
CA ARG A 217 -6.68 8.26 -12.51
C ARG A 217 -7.95 9.08 -12.66
N ASP A 218 -8.49 9.60 -11.56
CA ASP A 218 -9.72 10.40 -11.57
C ASP A 218 -9.53 11.79 -12.23
N LEU A 219 -8.28 12.19 -12.49
CA LEU A 219 -7.93 13.43 -13.18
C LEU A 219 -7.89 13.29 -14.73
N VAL A 220 -7.99 12.07 -15.27
CA VAL A 220 -7.79 11.76 -16.71
C VAL A 220 -9.03 11.10 -17.30
#